data_AF-A0A1G3PGI0-F1
#
_entry.id   AF-A0A1G3PGI0-F1
#
_cell.length_a   1.000
_cell.length_b   1.000
_cell.length_c   1.000
_cell.angle_alpha   90.00
_cell.angle_beta   90.00
_cell.angle_gamma   90.00
#
_symmetry.space_group_name_H-M   'P 1'
#
loop_
_entity.id
_entity.type
_entity.pdbx_description
1 polymer ?
#
loop_
_entity_poly.entity_id
_entity_poly.type
_entity_poly.pdbx_seq_one_letter_code
_entity_poly.pdbx_strand_id
1 'polypeptide(L)'
;MDIDLEDDFTTESLLENEPRKPQPPAPAPKNSKPPKKLSQQEVFFRAVSNYRKQNYVETVNLLVPFVEEYEYHIMALKLLGISLIETGRLEDAAGYLQSAYNQNRNDSETLNALAYLELIKGKNEAGIPYLLDALYLDEENDMLKRNLERVRAAENPALFLKMGKPYTFLFIKLPDQPPFREFMEKAAEFVRKPVMRYVIIVAAAALAGIALYFLSPSIVNWLEAYRMERGGASFTQVTIKDIETLVAERENYKILLSEAEVEQKFNMVKYYLENKERNKAVITINEILNSNAHELVKEHVLILQSFIPDPDPDSLGYIPDCREVVKRPLIYKDVYIKWNGTVANLQHKGHEETAFDLLINFVDEGIVDGIAFVTVPGWLDIRNKDKVAVYGTIAGIQMDNRVVIIGDQVVPIGKQ
;
A
#
# COMPACT_ATOMS: atom_id res chain seq x y z
N MET A 1 39.55 -93.46 5.20
CA MET A 1 40.92 -93.04 5.57
C MET A 1 40.68 -91.89 6.52
N ASP A 2 40.48 -92.27 7.78
CA ASP A 2 40.35 -91.39 8.94
C ASP A 2 41.73 -90.82 9.30
N ILE A 3 41.73 -89.93 10.31
CA ILE A 3 42.86 -89.35 11.09
C ILE A 3 43.28 -87.96 10.58
N ASP A 4 43.35 -86.89 11.37
CA ASP A 4 42.99 -86.65 12.78
C ASP A 4 42.82 -85.13 13.01
N LEU A 5 42.04 -84.82 14.05
CA LEU A 5 41.89 -83.51 14.71
C LEU A 5 42.91 -83.41 15.87
N GLU A 6 43.70 -82.35 15.90
CA GLU A 6 44.32 -81.76 17.11
C GLU A 6 44.42 -80.25 16.82
N ASP A 7 43.56 -79.37 17.34
CA ASP A 7 43.44 -78.88 18.73
C ASP A 7 44.79 -78.50 19.35
N ASP A 8 45.17 -77.22 19.20
CA ASP A 8 46.09 -76.58 20.14
C ASP A 8 45.55 -75.20 20.52
N PHE A 9 44.66 -75.24 21.52
CA PHE A 9 44.18 -74.10 22.29
C PHE A 9 45.21 -73.83 23.41
N THR A 10 46.08 -72.83 23.23
CA THR A 10 46.91 -72.33 24.32
C THR A 10 46.20 -71.16 25.02
N THR A 11 45.48 -71.49 26.09
CA THR A 11 45.11 -70.55 27.16
C THR A 11 46.25 -70.45 28.18
N GLU A 12 47.14 -69.48 27.98
CA GLU A 12 47.84 -68.80 29.09
C GLU A 12 47.25 -67.38 29.14
N SER A 13 46.16 -67.19 29.89
CA SER A 13 46.19 -66.56 31.23
C SER A 13 47.05 -65.29 31.25
N LEU A 14 46.45 -64.12 31.01
CA LEU A 14 45.90 -63.30 32.09
C LEU A 14 46.96 -62.89 33.12
N LEU A 15 47.83 -61.94 32.77
CA LEU A 15 48.33 -60.94 33.72
C LEU A 15 48.54 -59.58 33.04
N GLU A 16 47.78 -58.61 33.56
CA GLU A 16 48.10 -57.17 33.65
C GLU A 16 48.15 -56.32 32.37
N ASN A 17 46.94 -55.91 31.96
CA ASN A 17 46.70 -54.59 31.39
C ASN A 17 47.03 -53.51 32.44
N GLU A 18 48.11 -52.75 32.25
CA GLU A 18 48.17 -51.40 32.84
C GLU A 18 47.07 -50.52 32.23
N PRO A 19 46.29 -49.77 33.01
CA PRO A 19 45.37 -48.80 32.47
C PRO A 19 46.16 -47.68 31.80
N ARG A 20 46.15 -47.62 30.45
CA ARG A 20 46.54 -46.41 29.72
C ARG A 20 45.69 -45.26 30.24
N LYS A 21 46.35 -44.27 30.85
CA LYS A 21 45.72 -43.00 31.22
C LYS A 21 44.92 -42.46 30.02
N PRO A 22 43.69 -41.96 30.21
CA PRO A 22 42.94 -41.32 29.15
C PRO A 22 43.80 -40.19 28.58
N GLN A 23 44.11 -40.25 27.28
CA GLN A 23 44.59 -39.06 26.59
C GLN A 23 43.49 -37.99 26.69
N PRO A 24 43.81 -36.75 27.08
CA PRO A 24 42.83 -35.67 27.03
C PRO A 24 42.31 -35.55 25.59
N PRO A 25 41.00 -35.36 25.38
CA PRO A 25 40.47 -35.17 24.05
C PRO A 25 41.20 -34.00 23.37
N ALA A 26 41.61 -34.20 22.13
CA ALA A 26 42.22 -33.16 21.31
C ALA A 26 41.36 -31.88 21.38
N PRO A 27 41.96 -30.70 21.59
CA PRO A 27 41.19 -29.47 21.68
C PRO A 27 40.41 -29.29 20.38
N ALA A 28 39.07 -29.32 20.50
CA ALA A 28 38.16 -29.02 19.40
C ALA A 28 38.57 -27.69 18.75
N PRO A 29 38.55 -27.56 17.41
CA PRO A 29 38.86 -26.31 16.74
C PRO A 29 37.90 -25.21 17.24
N LYS A 30 38.41 -24.37 18.16
CA LYS A 30 37.73 -23.17 18.60
C LYS A 30 37.73 -22.19 17.43
N ASN A 31 36.53 -21.86 16.97
CA ASN A 31 36.18 -20.80 16.01
C ASN A 31 35.74 -21.24 14.59
N SER A 32 34.88 -22.24 14.47
CA SER A 32 33.77 -22.07 13.52
C SER A 32 32.62 -21.39 14.28
N LYS A 33 32.44 -20.08 14.03
CA LYS A 33 31.21 -19.41 14.45
C LYS A 33 30.04 -20.23 13.87
N PRO A 34 29.04 -20.64 14.66
CA PRO A 34 27.86 -21.28 14.10
C PRO A 34 27.28 -20.35 13.02
N PRO A 35 26.83 -20.88 11.86
CA PRO A 35 26.25 -20.04 10.83
C PRO A 35 25.16 -19.19 11.48
N LYS A 36 25.28 -17.87 11.32
CA LYS A 36 24.35 -16.91 11.91
C LYS A 36 22.95 -17.31 11.42
N LYS A 37 22.10 -17.83 12.34
CA LYS A 37 20.71 -18.17 12.01
C LYS A 37 20.08 -16.92 11.42
N LEU A 38 19.71 -17.00 10.15
CA LEU A 38 19.04 -15.92 9.44
C LEU A 38 17.72 -15.61 10.14
N SER A 39 17.43 -14.33 10.31
CA SER A 39 16.12 -13.90 10.81
C SER A 39 15.03 -14.38 9.83
N GLN A 40 13.85 -14.71 10.33
CA GLN A 40 12.72 -15.22 9.53
C GLN A 40 12.40 -14.28 8.36
N GLN A 41 12.39 -12.96 8.62
CA GLN A 41 12.22 -11.94 7.59
C GLN A 41 13.37 -11.96 6.56
N GLU A 42 14.60 -12.25 6.98
CA GLU A 42 15.74 -12.35 6.06
C GLU A 42 15.60 -13.52 5.10
N VAL A 43 15.11 -14.68 5.57
CA VAL A 43 14.88 -15.85 4.71
C VAL A 43 13.85 -15.52 3.65
N PHE A 44 12.71 -14.93 4.04
CA PHE A 44 11.66 -14.54 3.12
C PHE A 44 12.13 -13.49 2.11
N PHE A 45 12.79 -12.41 2.55
CA PHE A 45 13.30 -11.40 1.62
C PHE A 45 14.41 -11.93 0.70
N ARG A 46 15.24 -12.88 1.15
CA ARG A 46 16.20 -13.56 0.27
C ARG A 46 15.50 -14.42 -0.78
N ALA A 47 14.41 -15.09 -0.42
CA ALA A 47 13.60 -15.83 -1.39
C ALA A 47 13.00 -14.89 -2.46
N VAL A 48 12.45 -13.73 -2.04
CA VAL A 48 11.95 -12.68 -2.94
C VAL A 48 13.07 -12.15 -3.86
N SER A 49 14.27 -11.90 -3.33
CA SER A 49 15.42 -11.44 -4.12
C SER A 49 15.85 -12.48 -5.17
N ASN A 50 15.92 -13.77 -4.80
CA ASN A 50 16.22 -14.84 -5.75
C ASN A 50 15.14 -14.98 -6.82
N TYR A 51 13.86 -14.79 -6.47
CA TYR A 51 12.76 -14.85 -7.43
C TYR A 51 12.88 -13.74 -8.48
N ARG A 52 13.19 -12.50 -8.05
CA ARG A 52 13.44 -11.37 -8.96
C ARG A 52 14.61 -11.63 -9.92
N LYS A 53 15.61 -12.40 -9.47
CA LYS A 53 16.76 -12.85 -10.28
C LYS A 53 16.44 -14.07 -11.15
N GLN A 54 15.18 -14.52 -11.19
CA GLN A 54 14.72 -15.73 -11.90
C GLN A 54 15.39 -17.02 -11.41
N ASN A 55 15.94 -17.02 -10.19
CA ASN A 55 16.53 -18.19 -9.58
C ASN A 55 15.45 -18.97 -8.79
N TYR A 56 14.50 -19.56 -9.51
CA TYR A 56 13.33 -20.20 -8.92
C TYR A 56 13.67 -21.41 -8.04
N VAL A 57 14.74 -22.14 -8.39
CA VAL A 57 15.21 -23.30 -7.60
C VAL A 57 15.62 -22.86 -6.20
N GLU A 58 16.42 -21.80 -6.10
CA GLU A 58 16.84 -21.29 -4.79
C GLU A 58 15.68 -20.66 -4.02
N THR A 59 14.74 -20.00 -4.72
CA THR A 59 13.50 -19.52 -4.10
C THR A 59 12.70 -20.67 -3.47
N VAL A 60 12.53 -21.80 -4.17
CA VAL A 60 11.86 -22.99 -3.63
C VAL A 60 12.61 -23.53 -2.40
N ASN A 61 13.94 -23.69 -2.49
CA ASN A 61 14.75 -24.20 -1.38
C ASN A 61 14.63 -23.35 -0.10
N LEU A 62 14.51 -22.04 -0.26
CA LEU A 62 14.34 -21.11 0.86
C LEU A 62 12.91 -21.10 1.41
N LEU A 63 11.90 -21.24 0.55
CA LEU A 63 10.49 -21.12 0.93
C LEU A 63 9.86 -22.40 1.46
N VAL A 64 10.29 -23.58 1.03
CA VAL A 64 9.77 -24.86 1.55
C VAL A 64 9.88 -24.93 3.09
N PRO A 65 11.07 -24.81 3.70
CA PRO A 65 11.18 -24.86 5.16
C PRO A 65 10.50 -23.67 5.84
N PHE A 66 10.42 -22.52 5.16
CA PHE A 66 9.73 -21.35 5.67
C PHE A 66 8.22 -21.58 5.77
N VAL A 67 7.60 -22.16 4.76
CA VAL A 67 6.15 -22.44 4.74
C VAL A 67 5.79 -23.57 5.70
N GLU A 68 6.68 -24.55 5.91
CA GLU A 68 6.49 -25.58 6.95
C GLU A 68 6.44 -24.98 8.37
N GLU A 69 7.24 -23.94 8.63
CA GLU A 69 7.22 -23.23 9.91
C GLU A 69 6.09 -22.18 9.99
N TYR A 70 5.73 -21.57 8.86
CA TYR A 70 4.75 -20.48 8.73
C TYR A 70 3.65 -20.83 7.72
N GLU A 71 2.83 -21.82 8.07
CA GLU A 71 1.78 -22.38 7.20
C GLU A 71 0.77 -21.33 6.69
N TYR A 72 0.55 -20.25 7.44
CA TYR A 72 -0.41 -19.19 7.11
C TYR A 72 0.20 -17.96 6.44
N HIS A 73 1.47 -18.01 6.02
CA HIS A 73 2.10 -16.88 5.34
C HIS A 73 1.72 -16.86 3.84
N ILE A 74 0.56 -16.27 3.52
CA ILE A 74 -0.06 -16.24 2.18
C ILE A 74 0.94 -15.89 1.07
N MET A 75 1.70 -14.80 1.22
CA MET A 75 2.66 -14.38 0.19
C MET A 75 3.77 -15.42 -0.06
N ALA A 76 4.17 -16.16 0.97
CA ALA A 76 5.19 -17.21 0.83
C ALA A 76 4.61 -18.43 0.13
N LEU A 77 3.36 -18.80 0.45
CA LEU A 77 2.63 -19.86 -0.26
C LEU A 77 2.47 -19.55 -1.75
N LYS A 78 2.03 -18.32 -2.08
CA LYS A 78 1.89 -17.87 -3.48
C LYS A 78 3.22 -17.91 -4.22
N LEU A 79 4.25 -17.30 -3.63
CA LEU A 79 5.58 -17.22 -4.23
C LEU A 79 6.19 -18.62 -4.42
N LEU A 80 6.00 -19.52 -3.46
CA LEU A 80 6.43 -20.92 -3.55
C LEU A 80 5.68 -21.66 -4.66
N GLY A 81 4.35 -21.57 -4.69
CA GLY A 81 3.52 -22.20 -5.71
C GLY A 81 3.88 -21.76 -7.14
N ILE A 82 4.04 -20.46 -7.36
CA ILE A 82 4.46 -19.92 -8.66
C ILE A 82 5.88 -20.38 -9.01
N SER A 83 6.82 -20.36 -8.06
CA SER A 83 8.19 -20.85 -8.30
C SER A 83 8.23 -22.34 -8.62
N LEU A 84 7.33 -23.15 -8.03
CA LEU A 84 7.18 -24.56 -8.35
C LEU A 84 6.64 -24.77 -9.77
N ILE A 85 5.72 -23.91 -10.24
CA ILE A 85 5.29 -23.92 -11.64
C ILE A 85 6.46 -23.62 -12.58
N GLU A 86 7.26 -22.59 -12.29
CA GLU A 86 8.43 -22.22 -13.09
C GLU A 86 9.50 -23.32 -13.14
N THR A 87 9.59 -24.15 -12.10
CA THR A 87 10.50 -25.31 -12.05
C THR A 87 9.87 -26.60 -12.61
N GLY A 88 8.63 -26.56 -13.09
CA GLY A 88 7.92 -27.71 -13.67
C GLY A 88 7.29 -28.68 -12.67
N ARG A 89 7.31 -28.36 -11.36
CA ARG A 89 6.74 -29.17 -10.28
C ARG A 89 5.26 -28.83 -10.05
N LEU A 90 4.43 -29.12 -11.05
CA LEU A 90 3.02 -28.67 -11.09
C LEU A 90 2.13 -29.29 -10.00
N GLU A 91 2.36 -30.55 -9.62
CA GLU A 91 1.54 -31.20 -8.59
C GLU A 91 1.82 -30.63 -7.19
N ASP A 92 3.10 -30.38 -6.87
CA ASP A 92 3.48 -29.73 -5.62
C ASP A 92 2.92 -28.30 -5.55
N ALA A 93 2.96 -27.57 -6.68
CA ALA A 93 2.44 -26.21 -6.77
C ALA A 93 0.94 -26.13 -6.42
N ALA A 94 0.15 -27.12 -6.87
CA ALA A 94 -1.30 -27.14 -6.66
C ALA A 94 -1.66 -27.11 -5.17
N GLY A 95 -0.93 -27.87 -4.34
CA GLY A 95 -1.18 -27.91 -2.89
C GLY A 95 -0.98 -26.54 -2.23
N TYR A 96 0.17 -25.90 -2.49
CA TYR A 96 0.47 -24.60 -1.88
C TYR A 96 -0.43 -23.47 -2.38
N LEU A 97 -0.80 -23.46 -3.67
CA LEU A 97 -1.72 -22.47 -4.22
C LEU A 97 -3.14 -22.68 -3.73
N GLN A 98 -3.58 -23.92 -3.56
CA GLN A 98 -4.88 -24.22 -2.94
C GLN A 98 -4.91 -23.76 -1.48
N SER A 99 -3.82 -23.95 -0.73
CA SER A 99 -3.69 -23.41 0.63
C SER A 99 -3.74 -21.88 0.64
N ALA A 100 -3.05 -21.21 -0.29
CA ALA A 100 -3.13 -19.75 -0.43
C ALA A 100 -4.55 -19.27 -0.74
N TYR A 101 -5.25 -19.96 -1.66
CA TYR A 101 -6.64 -19.66 -2.03
C TYR A 101 -7.62 -19.86 -0.88
N ASN A 102 -7.43 -20.92 -0.08
CA ASN A 102 -8.27 -21.18 1.08
C ASN A 102 -8.13 -20.09 2.16
N GLN A 103 -6.94 -19.47 2.26
CA GLN A 103 -6.68 -18.37 3.19
C GLN A 103 -7.15 -17.01 2.63
N ASN A 104 -6.99 -16.77 1.33
CA ASN A 104 -7.50 -15.59 0.65
C ASN A 104 -8.11 -15.97 -0.70
N ARG A 105 -9.45 -16.06 -0.73
CA ARG A 105 -10.22 -16.41 -1.93
C ARG A 105 -10.25 -15.28 -2.97
N ASN A 106 -10.04 -14.05 -2.53
CA ASN A 106 -10.11 -12.84 -3.37
C ASN A 106 -8.71 -12.36 -3.78
N ASP A 107 -7.85 -13.29 -4.21
CA ASP A 107 -6.49 -12.98 -4.66
C ASP A 107 -6.34 -13.32 -6.15
N SER A 108 -6.29 -12.28 -7.00
CA SER A 108 -6.23 -12.42 -8.46
C SER A 108 -4.98 -13.19 -8.93
N GLU A 109 -3.85 -13.06 -8.21
CA GLU A 109 -2.60 -13.76 -8.50
C GLU A 109 -2.73 -15.27 -8.30
N THR A 110 -3.30 -15.68 -7.16
CA THR A 110 -3.54 -17.10 -6.85
C THR A 110 -4.54 -17.71 -7.80
N LEU A 111 -5.64 -17.01 -8.10
CA LEU A 111 -6.64 -17.46 -9.06
C LEU A 111 -6.05 -17.63 -10.46
N ASN A 112 -5.23 -16.69 -10.93
CA ASN A 112 -4.52 -16.81 -12.21
C ASN A 112 -3.54 -17.99 -12.22
N ALA A 113 -2.84 -18.25 -11.12
CA ALA A 113 -1.94 -19.40 -11.00
C ALA A 113 -2.69 -20.74 -10.96
N LEU A 114 -3.85 -20.80 -10.29
CA LEU A 114 -4.75 -21.97 -10.32
C LEU A 114 -5.34 -22.19 -11.71
N ALA A 115 -5.73 -21.11 -12.40
CA ALA A 115 -6.17 -21.18 -13.80
C ALA A 115 -5.09 -21.79 -14.69
N TYR A 116 -3.84 -21.35 -14.55
CA TYR A 116 -2.70 -21.94 -15.27
C TYR A 116 -2.59 -23.45 -15.04
N LEU A 117 -2.69 -23.91 -13.79
CA LEU A 117 -2.59 -25.33 -13.42
C LEU A 117 -3.71 -26.19 -14.00
N GLU A 118 -4.95 -25.70 -14.05
CA GLU A 118 -6.07 -26.44 -14.62
C GLU A 118 -6.02 -26.43 -16.16
N LEU A 119 -5.68 -25.29 -16.76
CA LEU A 119 -5.54 -25.15 -18.21
C LEU A 119 -4.41 -26.00 -18.78
N ILE A 120 -3.24 -26.07 -18.11
CA ILE A 120 -2.11 -26.90 -18.57
C ILE A 120 -2.42 -28.40 -18.49
N LYS A 121 -3.34 -28.79 -17.58
CA LYS A 121 -3.90 -30.15 -17.46
C LYS A 121 -4.98 -30.45 -18.52
N GLY A 122 -5.39 -29.46 -19.32
CA GLY A 122 -6.46 -29.59 -20.32
C GLY A 122 -7.88 -29.48 -19.76
N LYS A 123 -8.03 -29.06 -18.49
CA LYS A 123 -9.32 -28.92 -17.81
C LYS A 123 -9.86 -27.51 -17.99
N ASN A 124 -10.27 -27.18 -19.21
CA ASN A 124 -10.74 -25.83 -19.56
C ASN A 124 -11.96 -25.41 -18.74
N GLU A 125 -12.88 -26.34 -18.45
CA GLU A 125 -14.09 -26.09 -17.66
C GLU A 125 -13.79 -25.68 -16.21
N ALA A 126 -12.66 -26.12 -15.65
CA ALA A 126 -12.22 -25.73 -14.31
C ALA A 126 -11.29 -24.50 -14.34
N GLY A 127 -10.43 -24.39 -15.36
CA GLY A 127 -9.42 -23.33 -15.43
C GLY A 127 -9.95 -21.97 -15.91
N ILE A 128 -10.91 -21.95 -16.84
CA ILE A 128 -11.48 -20.69 -17.35
C ILE A 128 -12.22 -19.91 -16.25
N PRO A 129 -13.07 -20.52 -15.39
CA PRO A 129 -13.69 -19.81 -14.28
C PRO A 129 -12.68 -19.10 -13.37
N TYR A 130 -11.59 -19.78 -12.97
CA TYR A 130 -10.54 -19.15 -12.17
C TYR A 130 -9.92 -17.92 -12.85
N LEU A 131 -9.72 -17.96 -14.17
CA LEU A 131 -9.18 -16.83 -14.92
C LEU A 131 -10.18 -15.66 -15.01
N LEU A 132 -11.47 -15.97 -15.15
CA LEU A 132 -12.54 -14.97 -15.14
C LEU A 132 -12.71 -14.36 -13.75
N ASP A 133 -12.66 -15.16 -12.69
CA ASP A 133 -12.70 -14.68 -11.30
C ASP A 133 -11.50 -13.78 -10.98
N ALA A 134 -10.31 -14.14 -11.46
CA ALA A 134 -9.12 -13.30 -11.33
C ALA A 134 -9.32 -11.94 -12.02
N LEU A 135 -9.89 -11.95 -13.24
CA LEU A 135 -10.15 -10.73 -14.02
C LEU A 135 -11.25 -9.86 -13.40
N TYR A 136 -12.26 -10.47 -12.77
CA TYR A 136 -13.30 -9.76 -12.02
C TYR A 136 -12.73 -9.02 -10.80
N LEU A 137 -11.69 -9.57 -10.15
CA LEU A 137 -11.04 -8.92 -9.00
C LEU A 137 -10.03 -7.84 -9.40
N ASP A 138 -9.42 -7.93 -10.58
CA ASP A 138 -8.38 -7.00 -11.07
C ASP A 138 -8.63 -6.66 -12.54
N GLU A 139 -9.74 -5.93 -12.79
CA GLU A 139 -10.23 -5.62 -14.14
C GLU A 139 -9.25 -4.78 -14.98
N GLU A 140 -8.35 -4.04 -14.34
CA GLU A 140 -7.35 -3.22 -15.02
C GLU A 140 -6.08 -3.99 -15.40
N ASN A 141 -5.95 -5.25 -14.96
CA ASN A 141 -4.74 -6.03 -15.19
C ASN A 141 -4.59 -6.49 -16.64
N ASP A 142 -3.68 -5.82 -17.37
CA ASP A 142 -3.34 -6.14 -18.76
C ASP A 142 -2.91 -7.60 -18.97
N MET A 143 -2.27 -8.23 -17.99
CA MET A 143 -1.84 -9.62 -18.13
C MET A 143 -3.04 -10.57 -18.13
N LEU A 144 -4.02 -10.36 -17.25
CA LEU A 144 -5.24 -11.17 -17.19
C LEU A 144 -6.06 -11.05 -18.48
N LYS A 145 -6.22 -9.83 -19.01
CA LYS A 145 -6.87 -9.60 -20.31
C LYS A 145 -6.18 -10.36 -21.43
N ARG A 146 -4.85 -10.23 -21.53
CA ARG A 146 -4.03 -10.95 -22.52
C ARG A 146 -4.11 -12.46 -22.36
N ASN A 147 -4.11 -12.97 -21.12
CA ASN A 147 -4.25 -14.39 -20.84
C ASN A 147 -5.59 -14.92 -21.33
N LEU A 148 -6.69 -14.20 -21.05
CA LEU A 148 -8.02 -14.58 -21.52
C LEU A 148 -8.11 -14.56 -23.05
N GLU A 149 -7.59 -13.52 -23.70
CA GLU A 149 -7.52 -13.43 -25.16
C GLU A 149 -6.73 -14.60 -25.77
N ARG A 150 -5.57 -14.94 -25.20
CA ARG A 150 -4.75 -16.07 -25.65
C ARG A 150 -5.46 -17.40 -25.47
N VAL A 151 -6.11 -17.62 -24.33
CA VAL A 151 -6.87 -18.85 -24.06
C VAL A 151 -8.07 -18.96 -25.00
N ARG A 152 -8.75 -17.85 -25.32
CA ARG A 152 -9.88 -17.82 -26.28
C ARG A 152 -9.44 -18.04 -27.73
N ALA A 153 -8.28 -17.53 -28.11
CA ALA A 153 -7.74 -17.66 -29.46
C ALA A 153 -7.09 -19.03 -29.71
N ALA A 154 -6.67 -19.72 -28.65
CA ALA A 154 -6.07 -21.04 -28.75
C ALA A 154 -7.14 -22.13 -28.94
N GLU A 155 -7.05 -22.90 -30.02
CA GLU A 155 -7.86 -24.12 -30.18
C GLU A 155 -7.59 -25.14 -29.06
N ASN A 156 -6.35 -25.19 -28.57
CA ASN A 156 -5.94 -26.02 -27.44
C ASN A 156 -5.09 -25.23 -26.43
N PRO A 157 -5.71 -24.67 -25.37
CA PRO A 157 -5.01 -23.90 -24.34
C PRO A 157 -3.89 -24.68 -23.65
N ALA A 158 -4.06 -25.99 -23.41
CA ALA A 158 -3.05 -26.80 -22.75
C ALA A 158 -1.77 -26.92 -23.57
N LEU A 159 -1.89 -27.14 -24.88
CA LEU A 159 -0.74 -27.21 -25.79
C LEU A 159 -0.03 -25.86 -25.87
N PHE A 160 -0.79 -24.76 -25.98
CA PHE A 160 -0.25 -23.40 -25.96
C PHE A 160 0.58 -23.13 -24.71
N LEU A 161 0.06 -23.45 -23.52
CA LEU A 161 0.76 -23.22 -22.25
C LEU A 161 2.01 -24.09 -22.10
N LYS A 162 1.99 -25.34 -22.58
CA LYS A 162 3.17 -26.23 -22.56
C LYS A 162 4.31 -25.76 -23.46
N MET A 163 4.00 -25.04 -24.55
CA MET A 163 5.01 -24.45 -25.44
C MET A 163 5.51 -23.08 -24.95
N GLY A 164 4.68 -22.37 -24.17
CA GLY A 164 5.01 -21.09 -23.58
C GLY A 164 5.88 -21.21 -22.33
N LYS A 165 6.40 -20.07 -21.86
CA LYS A 165 7.07 -20.00 -20.56
C LYS A 165 6.08 -19.54 -19.48
N PRO A 166 6.08 -20.12 -18.27
CA PRO A 166 5.04 -19.83 -17.28
C PRO A 166 4.98 -18.35 -16.87
N TYR A 167 6.11 -17.65 -16.76
CA TYR A 167 6.15 -16.21 -16.43
C TYR A 167 5.40 -15.30 -17.43
N THR A 168 5.09 -15.80 -18.64
CA THR A 168 4.31 -15.04 -19.63
C THR A 168 2.80 -15.04 -19.34
N PHE A 169 2.37 -15.91 -18.42
CA PHE A 169 1.00 -16.08 -17.95
C PHE A 169 0.86 -15.69 -16.47
N LEU A 170 1.89 -15.94 -15.66
CA LEU A 170 1.87 -15.71 -14.21
C LEU A 170 2.39 -14.32 -13.84
N PHE A 171 1.79 -13.71 -12.80
CA PHE A 171 2.31 -12.50 -12.17
C PHE A 171 2.18 -12.58 -10.65
N ILE A 172 3.01 -11.79 -9.96
CA ILE A 172 2.98 -11.65 -8.51
C ILE A 172 3.46 -10.25 -8.12
N LYS A 173 2.68 -9.54 -7.28
CA LYS A 173 3.04 -8.25 -6.70
C LYS A 173 3.93 -8.50 -5.47
N LEU A 174 5.23 -8.38 -5.67
CA LEU A 174 6.22 -8.61 -4.62
C LEU A 174 6.31 -7.40 -3.69
N PRO A 175 6.51 -7.61 -2.37
CA PRO A 175 6.68 -6.50 -1.44
C PRO A 175 7.93 -5.67 -1.78
N ASP A 176 7.85 -4.37 -1.56
CA ASP A 176 8.99 -3.46 -1.68
C ASP A 176 10.09 -3.90 -0.71
N GLN A 177 11.26 -4.21 -1.24
CA GLN A 177 12.42 -4.50 -0.41
C GLN A 177 13.05 -3.17 -0.03
N PRO A 178 13.39 -2.93 1.25
CA PRO A 178 14.15 -1.76 1.62
C PRO A 178 15.48 -1.77 0.85
N PRO A 179 15.74 -0.79 -0.04
CA PRO A 179 16.87 -0.80 -0.97
C PRO A 179 18.24 -0.81 -0.27
N PHE A 180 18.25 -0.46 1.01
CA PHE A 180 19.46 -0.34 1.82
C PHE A 180 20.11 -1.67 2.18
N ARG A 181 19.41 -2.82 2.18
CA ARG A 181 19.96 -4.03 2.79
C ARG A 181 20.95 -4.80 1.91
N GLU A 182 20.65 -4.99 0.63
CA GLU A 182 21.62 -5.59 -0.31
C GLU A 182 22.83 -4.68 -0.52
N PHE A 183 22.63 -3.36 -0.51
CA PHE A 183 23.71 -2.38 -0.53
C PHE A 183 24.58 -2.47 0.73
N MET A 184 23.98 -2.58 1.91
CA MET A 184 24.71 -2.69 3.19
C MET A 184 25.45 -4.02 3.34
N GLU A 185 24.94 -5.14 2.82
CA GLU A 185 25.67 -6.41 2.84
C GLU A 185 26.92 -6.34 1.95
N LYS A 186 26.79 -5.80 0.72
CA LYS A 186 27.93 -5.57 -0.17
C LYS A 186 28.91 -4.52 0.36
N ALA A 187 28.41 -3.44 0.96
CA ALA A 187 29.21 -2.41 1.60
C ALA A 187 29.95 -2.95 2.83
N ALA A 188 29.30 -3.80 3.64
CA ALA A 188 29.93 -4.41 4.82
C ALA A 188 31.09 -5.35 4.45
N GLU A 189 31.01 -6.07 3.33
CA GLU A 189 32.15 -6.82 2.78
C GLU A 189 33.26 -5.89 2.30
N PHE A 190 32.90 -4.75 1.70
CA PHE A 190 33.86 -3.75 1.22
C PHE A 190 34.60 -3.02 2.37
N VAL A 191 33.91 -2.74 3.47
CA VAL A 191 34.43 -2.05 4.69
C VAL A 191 35.28 -2.96 5.59
N ARG A 192 35.22 -4.28 5.39
CA ARG A 192 36.06 -5.24 6.14
C ARG A 192 37.54 -5.17 5.78
N LYS A 193 37.91 -4.62 4.62
CA LYS A 193 39.31 -4.45 4.22
C LYS A 193 39.97 -3.34 5.08
N PRO A 194 41.14 -3.58 5.69
CA PRO A 194 41.77 -2.62 6.61
C PRO A 194 42.09 -1.29 5.94
N VAL A 195 42.43 -1.31 4.65
CA VAL A 195 42.74 -0.11 3.84
C VAL A 195 41.52 0.81 3.71
N MET A 196 40.30 0.28 3.56
CA MET A 196 39.11 1.13 3.39
C MET A 196 38.69 1.85 4.66
N ARG A 197 39.04 1.34 5.84
CA ARG A 197 38.76 2.05 7.10
C ARG A 197 39.47 3.40 7.14
N TYR A 198 40.73 3.45 6.69
CA TYR A 198 41.49 4.69 6.61
C TYR A 198 40.92 5.66 5.57
N VAL A 199 40.51 5.16 4.40
CA VAL A 199 39.91 5.98 3.35
C VAL A 199 38.59 6.62 3.82
N ILE A 200 37.75 5.87 4.55
CA ILE A 200 36.49 6.39 5.11
C ILE A 200 36.75 7.47 6.17
N ILE A 201 37.75 7.27 7.05
CA ILE A 201 38.12 8.26 8.06
C ILE A 201 38.61 9.56 7.41
N VAL A 202 39.45 9.46 6.37
CA VAL A 202 39.97 10.62 5.63
C VAL A 202 38.84 11.35 4.88
N ALA A 203 37.94 10.59 4.23
CA ALA A 203 36.79 11.17 3.54
C ALA A 203 35.81 11.85 4.51
N ALA A 204 35.56 11.26 5.68
CA ALA A 204 34.73 11.85 6.71
C ALA A 204 35.35 13.14 7.28
N ALA A 205 36.67 13.17 7.50
CA ALA A 205 37.37 14.37 7.95
C ALA A 205 37.32 15.50 6.90
N ALA A 206 37.48 15.16 5.62
CA ALA A 206 37.36 16.11 4.52
C ALA A 206 35.94 16.69 4.41
N LEU A 207 34.92 15.82 4.48
CA LEU A 207 33.51 16.26 4.47
C LEU A 207 33.16 17.11 5.70
N ALA A 208 33.68 16.78 6.88
CA ALA A 208 33.51 17.60 8.08
C ALA A 208 34.15 18.98 7.92
N GLY A 209 35.34 19.07 7.31
CA GLY A 209 35.98 20.35 7.00
C GLY A 209 35.20 21.21 6.00
N ILE A 210 34.66 20.58 4.95
CA ILE A 210 33.81 21.26 3.95
C ILE A 210 32.50 21.74 4.60
N ALA A 211 31.87 20.91 5.41
CA ALA A 211 30.67 21.27 6.15
C ALA A 211 30.93 22.44 7.11
N LEU A 212 32.04 22.42 7.86
CA LEU A 212 32.43 23.54 8.74
C LEU A 212 32.64 24.84 7.98
N TYR A 213 33.27 24.80 6.80
CA TYR A 213 33.46 25.97 5.95
C TYR A 213 32.12 26.55 5.47
N PHE A 214 31.24 25.72 4.91
CA PHE A 214 29.93 26.16 4.37
C PHE A 214 28.89 26.51 5.43
N LEU A 215 28.91 25.86 6.59
CA LEU A 215 27.97 26.14 7.68
C LEU A 215 28.45 27.26 8.62
N SER A 216 29.72 27.70 8.55
CA SER A 216 30.23 28.78 9.40
C SER A 216 29.40 30.09 9.38
N PRO A 217 28.87 30.59 8.24
CA PRO A 217 28.01 31.77 8.24
C PRO A 217 26.60 31.48 8.78
N SER A 218 26.07 30.28 8.52
CA SER A 218 24.74 29.87 8.99
C SER A 218 24.72 29.56 10.49
N ILE A 219 25.81 29.03 11.06
CA ILE A 219 25.93 28.73 12.49
C ILE A 219 26.00 30.01 13.32
N VAL A 220 26.69 31.06 12.86
CA VAL A 220 26.75 32.35 13.59
C VAL A 220 25.39 33.05 13.58
N ASN A 221 24.71 33.08 12.43
CA ASN A 221 23.36 33.65 12.31
C ASN A 221 22.30 32.83 13.07
N TRP A 222 22.44 31.50 13.10
CA TRP A 222 21.59 30.60 13.86
C TRP A 222 21.84 30.69 15.37
N LEU A 223 23.09 30.94 15.82
CA LEU A 223 23.44 31.08 17.24
C LEU A 223 22.92 32.40 17.85
N GLU A 224 22.83 33.47 17.04
CA GLU A 224 22.17 34.72 17.43
C GLU A 224 20.64 34.58 17.45
N ALA A 225 20.06 33.85 16.49
CA ALA A 225 18.63 33.49 16.51
C ALA A 225 18.27 32.53 17.67
N TYR A 226 19.16 31.59 18.02
CA TYR A 226 18.96 30.64 19.14
C TYR A 226 19.03 31.27 20.53
N ARG A 227 19.64 32.45 20.70
CA ARG A 227 19.61 33.18 21.99
C ARG A 227 18.33 33.97 22.21
N MET A 228 17.57 34.29 21.16
CA MET A 228 16.34 35.09 21.26
C MET A 228 15.06 34.24 21.35
N GLU A 229 15.09 32.95 21.00
CA GLU A 229 13.85 32.22 20.70
C GLU A 229 13.61 30.89 21.45
N ARG A 230 14.15 30.67 22.66
CA ARG A 230 13.65 29.68 23.68
C ARG A 230 14.59 29.60 24.90
N GLY A 231 14.16 29.64 26.16
CA GLY A 231 12.79 29.73 26.65
C GLY A 231 11.87 28.60 26.19
N GLY A 232 12.29 27.34 26.25
CA GLY A 232 11.37 26.21 26.05
C GLY A 232 11.89 25.03 25.23
N ALA A 233 12.45 24.06 25.96
CA ALA A 233 12.47 22.61 25.73
C ALA A 233 12.78 22.02 24.33
N SER A 234 13.79 21.16 24.37
CA SER A 234 14.40 20.36 23.31
C SER A 234 13.60 19.10 22.98
N PHE A 235 13.50 18.78 21.68
CA PHE A 235 13.10 17.48 21.15
C PHE A 235 14.27 16.50 21.28
N THR A 236 14.35 15.73 22.37
CA THR A 236 15.08 14.45 22.38
C THR A 236 14.62 13.59 23.56
N GLN A 237 13.62 12.73 23.32
CA GLN A 237 13.41 11.42 23.97
C GLN A 237 12.00 10.95 23.61
N VAL A 238 11.87 10.00 22.68
CA VAL A 238 10.71 9.11 22.67
C VAL A 238 11.24 7.69 22.62
N THR A 239 11.44 7.16 23.82
CA THR A 239 11.62 5.75 24.07
C THR A 239 10.23 5.13 24.20
N ILE A 240 9.97 4.11 23.39
CA ILE A 240 8.92 3.07 23.48
C ILE A 240 7.99 3.23 24.69
N LYS A 241 6.90 3.99 24.49
CA LYS A 241 5.70 3.97 25.33
C LYS A 241 4.47 4.44 24.53
N ASP A 242 4.35 3.97 23.28
CA ASP A 242 3.25 4.40 22.41
C ASP A 242 2.35 3.27 21.90
N ILE A 243 2.36 2.07 22.50
CA ILE A 243 1.33 1.07 22.14
C ILE A 243 -0.03 1.46 22.74
N GLU A 244 -0.07 2.08 23.92
CA GLU A 244 -1.32 2.52 24.56
C GLU A 244 -1.86 3.84 23.96
N THR A 245 -0.99 4.73 23.46
CA THR A 245 -1.41 5.93 22.70
C THR A 245 -1.81 5.60 21.26
N LEU A 246 -1.23 4.56 20.63
CA LEU A 246 -1.68 4.05 19.32
C LEU A 246 -3.02 3.28 19.41
N VAL A 247 -3.40 2.77 20.58
CA VAL A 247 -4.75 2.24 20.83
C VAL A 247 -5.74 3.38 21.08
N ALA A 248 -5.31 4.50 21.68
CA ALA A 248 -6.11 5.73 21.77
C ALA A 248 -6.28 6.45 20.42
N GLU A 249 -5.36 6.29 19.46
CA GLU A 249 -5.52 6.80 18.09
C GLU A 249 -6.54 6.01 17.24
N ARG A 250 -6.98 4.82 17.69
CA ARG A 250 -8.16 4.16 17.10
C ARG A 250 -9.49 4.84 17.49
N GLU A 251 -9.47 5.83 18.36
CA GLU A 251 -10.63 6.65 18.77
C GLU A 251 -10.60 8.10 18.26
N ASN A 252 -10.07 8.36 17.07
CA ASN A 252 -10.19 9.69 16.42
C ASN A 252 -10.98 9.64 15.10
N TYR A 253 -11.98 8.77 15.01
CA TYR A 253 -13.00 8.92 13.98
C TYR A 253 -13.94 10.05 14.36
N LYS A 254 -14.00 11.11 13.54
CA LYS A 254 -14.91 12.25 13.76
C LYS A 254 -16.39 11.84 13.69
N ILE A 255 -16.70 10.72 13.05
CA ILE A 255 -18.05 10.16 12.92
C ILE A 255 -18.02 8.72 13.45
N LEU A 256 -18.78 8.46 14.52
CA LEU A 256 -18.98 7.13 15.05
C LEU A 256 -20.28 6.55 14.49
N LEU A 257 -20.17 5.43 13.79
CA LEU A 257 -21.28 4.65 13.25
C LEU A 257 -21.23 3.23 13.82
N SER A 258 -22.40 2.67 14.10
CA SER A 258 -22.57 1.24 14.34
C SER A 258 -22.46 0.44 13.04
N GLU A 259 -22.22 -0.86 13.14
CA GLU A 259 -22.17 -1.75 11.97
C GLU A 259 -23.45 -1.71 11.13
N ALA A 260 -24.61 -1.67 11.81
CA ALA A 260 -25.92 -1.54 11.15
C ALA A 260 -26.07 -0.20 10.41
N GLU A 261 -25.57 0.90 10.97
CA GLU A 261 -25.60 2.21 10.32
C GLU A 261 -24.65 2.27 9.11
N VAL A 262 -23.49 1.61 9.19
CA VAL A 262 -22.55 1.49 8.07
C VAL A 262 -23.20 0.70 6.92
N GLU A 263 -23.83 -0.43 7.22
CA GLU A 263 -24.55 -1.24 6.22
C GLU A 263 -25.71 -0.45 5.60
N GLN A 264 -26.50 0.24 6.43
CA GLN A 264 -27.59 1.09 5.96
C GLN A 264 -27.07 2.17 5.01
N LYS A 265 -26.02 2.91 5.39
CA LYS A 265 -25.44 3.95 4.55
C LYS A 265 -24.86 3.39 3.26
N PHE A 266 -24.21 2.22 3.31
CA PHE A 266 -23.71 1.56 2.11
C PHE A 266 -24.84 1.22 1.12
N ASN A 267 -25.98 0.73 1.63
CA ASN A 267 -27.17 0.50 0.81
C ASN A 267 -27.79 1.80 0.29
N MET A 268 -27.76 2.88 1.09
CA MET A 268 -28.18 4.21 0.64
C MET A 268 -27.30 4.73 -0.50
N VAL A 269 -25.97 4.52 -0.47
CA VAL A 269 -25.08 4.89 -1.58
C VAL A 269 -25.54 4.20 -2.88
N LYS A 270 -25.77 2.88 -2.85
CA LYS A 270 -26.28 2.14 -4.02
C LYS A 270 -27.60 2.72 -4.53
N TYR A 271 -28.55 2.94 -3.62
CA TYR A 271 -29.84 3.53 -3.96
C TYR A 271 -29.69 4.92 -4.61
N TYR A 272 -28.83 5.79 -4.08
CA TYR A 272 -28.62 7.12 -4.65
C TYR A 272 -27.94 7.07 -6.01
N LEU A 273 -27.02 6.14 -6.23
CA LEU A 273 -26.39 5.92 -7.54
C LEU A 273 -27.42 5.44 -8.57
N GLU A 274 -28.26 4.46 -8.23
CA GLU A 274 -29.32 3.95 -9.10
C GLU A 274 -30.34 5.03 -9.49
N ASN A 275 -30.69 5.92 -8.56
CA ASN A 275 -31.62 7.02 -8.77
C ASN A 275 -30.96 8.29 -9.32
N LYS A 276 -29.66 8.26 -9.62
CA LYS A 276 -28.88 9.43 -10.09
C LYS A 276 -28.91 10.62 -9.13
N GLU A 277 -29.09 10.38 -7.83
CA GLU A 277 -29.09 11.40 -6.78
C GLU A 277 -27.65 11.72 -6.34
N ARG A 278 -26.87 12.36 -7.22
CA ARG A 278 -25.42 12.61 -7.06
C ARG A 278 -25.04 13.21 -5.71
N ASN A 279 -25.62 14.35 -5.32
CA ASN A 279 -25.20 15.05 -4.10
C ASN A 279 -25.42 14.22 -2.84
N LYS A 280 -26.52 13.47 -2.76
CA LYS A 280 -26.77 12.55 -1.63
C LYS A 280 -25.80 11.37 -1.63
N ALA A 281 -25.46 10.83 -2.81
CA ALA A 281 -24.44 9.80 -2.93
C ALA A 281 -23.09 10.29 -2.40
N VAL A 282 -22.61 11.46 -2.86
CA VAL A 282 -21.35 12.07 -2.41
C VAL A 282 -21.33 12.29 -0.89
N ILE A 283 -22.39 12.86 -0.33
CA ILE A 283 -22.50 13.11 1.12
C ILE A 283 -22.42 11.78 1.90
N THR A 284 -23.17 10.77 1.48
CA THR A 284 -23.22 9.48 2.17
C THR A 284 -21.87 8.74 2.06
N ILE A 285 -21.21 8.83 0.90
CA ILE A 285 -19.85 8.32 0.69
C ILE A 285 -18.88 9.00 1.67
N ASN A 286 -18.88 10.34 1.73
CA ASN A 286 -17.98 11.06 2.62
C ASN A 286 -18.26 10.76 4.10
N GLU A 287 -19.52 10.53 4.48
CA GLU A 287 -19.86 10.09 5.84
C GLU A 287 -19.22 8.75 6.18
N ILE A 288 -19.26 7.77 5.27
CA ILE A 288 -18.61 6.47 5.49
C ILE A 288 -17.08 6.63 5.53
N LEU A 289 -16.49 7.36 4.59
CA LEU A 289 -15.03 7.57 4.54
C LEU A 289 -14.47 8.25 5.79
N ASN A 290 -15.21 9.22 6.35
CA ASN A 290 -14.83 9.96 7.56
C ASN A 290 -15.32 9.31 8.88
N SER A 291 -15.82 8.07 8.82
CA SER A 291 -16.29 7.30 9.98
C SER A 291 -15.32 6.22 10.46
N ASN A 292 -15.68 5.55 11.55
CA ASN A 292 -15.06 4.34 12.09
C ASN A 292 -15.34 3.06 11.29
N ALA A 293 -15.95 3.14 10.10
CA ALA A 293 -16.16 1.99 9.23
C ALA A 293 -14.83 1.26 8.92
N HIS A 294 -14.90 -0.06 8.78
CA HIS A 294 -13.73 -0.90 8.46
C HIS A 294 -13.11 -0.49 7.12
N GLU A 295 -11.78 -0.59 6.98
CA GLU A 295 -11.04 -0.10 5.80
C GLU A 295 -11.56 -0.71 4.48
N LEU A 296 -11.82 -2.02 4.46
CA LEU A 296 -12.48 -2.71 3.33
C LEU A 296 -13.80 -2.07 2.90
N VAL A 297 -14.62 -1.58 3.84
CA VAL A 297 -15.87 -0.88 3.51
C VAL A 297 -15.56 0.46 2.83
N LYS A 298 -14.54 1.17 3.29
CA LYS A 298 -14.10 2.44 2.68
C LYS A 298 -13.57 2.21 1.27
N GLU A 299 -12.77 1.17 1.04
CA GLU A 299 -12.30 0.78 -0.29
C GLU A 299 -13.49 0.49 -1.24
N HIS A 300 -14.49 -0.26 -0.79
CA HIS A 300 -15.70 -0.51 -1.60
C HIS A 300 -16.48 0.77 -1.90
N VAL A 301 -16.56 1.71 -0.95
CA VAL A 301 -17.25 2.98 -1.14
C VAL A 301 -16.47 3.91 -2.09
N LEU A 302 -15.14 3.86 -2.11
CA LEU A 302 -14.31 4.56 -3.10
C LEU A 302 -14.55 4.01 -4.51
N ILE A 303 -14.73 2.69 -4.66
CA ILE A 303 -15.14 2.10 -5.94
C ILE A 303 -16.52 2.64 -6.33
N LEU A 304 -17.50 2.68 -5.42
CA LEU A 304 -18.82 3.26 -5.71
C LEU A 304 -18.75 4.74 -6.11
N GLN A 305 -17.78 5.49 -5.58
CA GLN A 305 -17.55 6.89 -5.93
C GLN A 305 -17.20 7.08 -7.41
N SER A 306 -16.52 6.13 -8.06
CA SER A 306 -16.20 6.22 -9.49
C SER A 306 -17.41 6.02 -10.40
N PHE A 307 -18.53 5.53 -9.87
CA PHE A 307 -19.80 5.38 -10.61
C PHE A 307 -20.74 6.57 -10.46
N ILE A 308 -20.34 7.62 -9.73
CA ILE A 308 -21.17 8.82 -9.60
C ILE A 308 -21.27 9.49 -10.97
N PRO A 309 -22.48 9.64 -11.55
CA PRO A 309 -22.66 10.20 -12.88
C PRO A 309 -22.21 11.65 -12.91
N ASP A 310 -21.63 12.10 -14.03
CA ASP A 310 -21.22 13.49 -14.22
C ASP A 310 -22.34 14.48 -13.83
N PRO A 311 -21.97 15.62 -13.24
CA PRO A 311 -22.94 16.54 -12.67
C PRO A 311 -23.77 17.17 -13.80
N ASP A 312 -25.10 17.08 -13.67
CA ASP A 312 -26.04 17.82 -14.50
C ASP A 312 -26.37 19.15 -13.79
N PRO A 313 -25.97 20.32 -14.33
CA PRO A 313 -26.25 21.63 -13.72
C PRO A 313 -27.74 21.90 -13.48
N ASP A 314 -28.62 21.27 -14.24
CA ASP A 314 -30.07 21.46 -14.16
C ASP A 314 -30.77 20.45 -13.24
N SER A 315 -30.06 19.39 -12.80
CA SER A 315 -30.61 18.31 -11.99
C SER A 315 -29.72 17.95 -10.78
N LEU A 316 -29.32 18.96 -9.99
CA LEU A 316 -28.50 18.77 -8.78
C LEU A 316 -29.22 18.05 -7.61
N GLY A 317 -30.55 17.94 -7.65
CA GLY A 317 -31.33 17.34 -6.57
C GLY A 317 -31.22 18.13 -5.27
N TYR A 318 -30.54 17.58 -4.27
CA TYR A 318 -30.33 18.23 -2.97
C TYR A 318 -29.14 19.20 -3.01
N ILE A 319 -29.34 20.45 -2.63
CA ILE A 319 -28.30 21.49 -2.54
C ILE A 319 -28.17 21.88 -1.05
N PRO A 320 -26.99 21.67 -0.42
CA PRO A 320 -26.80 22.05 0.97
C PRO A 320 -26.73 23.57 1.13
N ASP A 321 -27.18 24.06 2.29
CA ASP A 321 -27.02 25.47 2.68
C ASP A 321 -25.62 25.72 3.23
N CYS A 322 -25.13 26.96 3.13
CA CYS A 322 -23.81 27.33 3.66
C CYS A 322 -23.67 27.00 5.15
N ARG A 323 -24.73 27.19 5.95
CA ARG A 323 -24.76 26.83 7.37
C ARG A 323 -24.58 25.33 7.63
N GLU A 324 -25.09 24.48 6.75
CA GLU A 324 -24.94 23.03 6.87
C GLU A 324 -23.50 22.61 6.58
N VAL A 325 -22.92 23.19 5.53
CA VAL A 325 -21.52 22.97 5.14
C VAL A 325 -20.57 23.37 6.25
N VAL A 326 -20.78 24.54 6.87
CA VAL A 326 -19.95 25.03 7.98
C VAL A 326 -19.99 24.11 9.20
N LYS A 327 -21.14 23.49 9.50
CA LYS A 327 -21.27 22.57 10.64
C LYS A 327 -20.52 21.26 10.44
N ARG A 328 -20.51 20.72 9.21
CA ARG A 328 -19.91 19.41 8.91
C ARG A 328 -19.09 19.45 7.60
N PRO A 329 -17.98 20.20 7.52
CA PRO A 329 -17.23 20.41 6.28
C PRO A 329 -16.83 19.13 5.54
N LEU A 330 -16.38 18.13 6.29
CA LEU A 330 -15.80 16.92 5.71
C LEU A 330 -16.80 16.08 4.91
N ILE A 331 -18.09 16.14 5.26
CA ILE A 331 -19.10 15.34 4.56
C ILE A 331 -19.59 16.03 3.29
N TYR A 332 -19.42 17.34 3.18
CA TYR A 332 -19.87 18.14 2.04
C TYR A 332 -18.76 18.39 1.02
N LYS A 333 -17.57 17.82 1.20
CA LYS A 333 -16.49 17.89 0.22
C LYS A 333 -16.94 17.28 -1.12
N ASP A 334 -16.60 17.93 -2.23
CA ASP A 334 -16.90 17.52 -3.59
C ASP A 334 -18.41 17.49 -3.95
N VAL A 335 -19.26 18.04 -3.07
CA VAL A 335 -20.70 18.23 -3.34
C VAL A 335 -20.89 19.44 -4.25
N TYR A 336 -21.76 19.28 -5.25
CA TYR A 336 -22.10 20.36 -6.17
C TYR A 336 -23.15 21.28 -5.58
N ILE A 337 -23.00 22.57 -5.83
CA ILE A 337 -23.90 23.62 -5.34
C ILE A 337 -24.30 24.57 -6.47
N LYS A 338 -25.42 25.26 -6.23
CA LYS A 338 -25.83 26.43 -7.00
C LYS A 338 -26.26 27.49 -6.01
N TRP A 339 -25.35 28.39 -5.67
CA TRP A 339 -25.58 29.43 -4.66
C TRP A 339 -25.65 30.81 -5.28
N ASN A 340 -26.59 31.62 -4.81
CA ASN A 340 -26.76 33.00 -5.24
C ASN A 340 -26.16 33.92 -4.19
N GLY A 341 -25.46 34.96 -4.65
CA GLY A 341 -24.86 35.92 -3.74
C GLY A 341 -24.32 37.16 -4.43
N THR A 342 -23.73 38.03 -3.63
CA THR A 342 -23.12 39.28 -4.08
C THR A 342 -21.60 39.15 -4.09
N VAL A 343 -20.95 39.55 -5.19
CA VAL A 343 -19.49 39.51 -5.34
C VAL A 343 -18.83 40.57 -4.46
N ALA A 344 -17.86 40.17 -3.65
CA ALA A 344 -16.99 41.02 -2.85
C ALA A 344 -15.52 40.61 -3.01
N ASN A 345 -14.59 41.53 -2.71
CA ASN A 345 -13.15 41.28 -2.74
C ASN A 345 -12.63 40.61 -4.03
N LEU A 346 -13.20 40.99 -5.19
CA LEU A 346 -12.80 40.45 -6.49
C LEU A 346 -11.31 40.67 -6.78
N GLN A 347 -10.64 39.58 -7.13
CA GLN A 347 -9.23 39.51 -7.50
C GLN A 347 -9.10 38.73 -8.80
N HIS A 348 -8.31 39.27 -9.73
CA HIS A 348 -7.94 38.56 -10.94
C HIS A 348 -6.44 38.29 -10.89
N LYS A 349 -6.05 37.02 -10.98
CA LYS A 349 -4.65 36.62 -11.13
C LYS A 349 -4.34 36.50 -12.63
N GLY A 350 -4.20 37.65 -13.29
CA GLY A 350 -4.05 37.72 -14.74
C GLY A 350 -5.30 37.18 -15.47
N HIS A 351 -5.10 36.42 -16.54
CA HIS A 351 -6.19 35.78 -17.30
C HIS A 351 -6.44 34.32 -16.91
N GLU A 352 -5.73 33.80 -15.91
CA GLU A 352 -5.74 32.37 -15.56
C GLU A 352 -6.76 32.01 -14.48
N GLU A 353 -7.07 32.93 -13.56
CA GLU A 353 -7.93 32.66 -12.41
C GLU A 353 -8.64 33.94 -11.94
N THR A 354 -9.93 33.81 -11.62
CA THR A 354 -10.74 34.84 -10.96
C THR A 354 -11.18 34.33 -9.60
N ALA A 355 -10.88 35.08 -8.54
CA ALA A 355 -11.21 34.74 -7.17
C ALA A 355 -12.00 35.86 -6.49
N PHE A 356 -13.00 35.53 -5.68
CA PHE A 356 -13.81 36.51 -4.97
C PHE A 356 -14.50 35.90 -3.76
N ASP A 357 -14.93 36.73 -2.82
CA ASP A 357 -15.84 36.34 -1.75
C ASP A 357 -17.28 36.47 -2.24
N LEU A 358 -18.05 35.39 -2.17
CA LEU A 358 -19.49 35.35 -2.42
C LEU A 358 -20.22 35.57 -1.09
N LEU A 359 -20.92 36.70 -0.98
CA LEU A 359 -21.80 36.99 0.14
C LEU A 359 -23.17 36.34 -0.12
N ILE A 360 -23.46 35.25 0.58
CA ILE A 360 -24.69 34.47 0.39
C ILE A 360 -25.79 35.13 1.21
N ASN A 361 -26.88 35.58 0.55
CA ASN A 361 -27.99 36.30 1.18
C ASN A 361 -29.24 35.42 1.26
N PHE A 362 -30.01 35.51 2.35
CA PHE A 362 -31.31 34.81 2.46
C PHE A 362 -32.46 35.80 2.28
N VAL A 363 -33.23 35.62 1.20
CA VAL A 363 -34.57 36.20 0.92
C VAL A 363 -34.66 37.74 0.79
N ASP A 364 -34.04 38.52 1.66
CA ASP A 364 -34.01 39.99 1.64
C ASP A 364 -32.58 40.49 1.88
N GLU A 365 -32.15 41.50 1.12
CA GLU A 365 -30.77 42.00 0.92
C GLU A 365 -30.00 42.48 2.19
N GLY A 366 -30.49 42.20 3.40
CA GLY A 366 -29.97 42.72 4.67
C GLY A 366 -29.27 41.71 5.60
N ILE A 367 -29.39 40.39 5.38
CA ILE A 367 -28.78 39.38 6.28
C ILE A 367 -27.90 38.41 5.47
N VAL A 368 -26.59 38.44 5.75
CA VAL A 368 -25.59 37.53 5.18
C VAL A 368 -25.64 36.20 5.93
N ASP A 369 -25.93 35.13 5.20
CA ASP A 369 -26.05 33.77 5.72
C ASP A 369 -24.67 33.11 5.90
N GLY A 370 -23.75 33.43 5.00
CA GLY A 370 -22.38 32.97 5.03
C GLY A 370 -21.54 33.65 3.98
N ILE A 371 -20.23 33.47 4.11
CA ILE A 371 -19.25 33.95 3.14
C ILE A 371 -18.58 32.72 2.56
N ALA A 372 -18.56 32.63 1.23
CA ALA A 372 -17.83 31.59 0.52
C ALA A 372 -16.71 32.21 -0.32
N PHE A 373 -15.51 31.65 -0.22
CA PHE A 373 -14.40 32.02 -1.10
C PHE A 373 -14.51 31.20 -2.39
N VAL A 374 -14.76 31.87 -3.51
CA VAL A 374 -14.95 31.25 -4.82
C VAL A 374 -13.70 31.43 -5.67
N THR A 375 -13.23 30.35 -6.27
CA THR A 375 -12.14 30.35 -7.25
C THR A 375 -12.65 29.76 -8.56
N VAL A 376 -12.49 30.49 -9.66
CA VAL A 376 -12.94 30.08 -11.00
C VAL A 376 -11.74 30.11 -11.96
N PRO A 377 -11.53 29.07 -12.78
CA PRO A 377 -10.52 29.12 -13.82
C PRO A 377 -10.89 30.13 -14.91
N GLY A 378 -9.93 30.97 -15.28
CA GLY A 378 -10.05 31.98 -16.32
C GLY A 378 -10.53 33.36 -15.83
N TRP A 379 -10.78 34.24 -16.81
CA TRP A 379 -11.26 35.59 -16.60
C TRP A 379 -12.80 35.65 -16.68
N LEU A 380 -13.44 36.24 -15.66
CA LEU A 380 -14.87 36.53 -15.65
C LEU A 380 -15.15 38.04 -15.77
N ASP A 381 -16.08 38.43 -16.65
CA ASP A 381 -16.57 39.82 -16.76
C ASP A 381 -17.64 40.13 -15.68
N ILE A 382 -17.17 40.22 -14.44
CA ILE A 382 -17.96 40.56 -13.25
C ILE A 382 -17.28 41.70 -12.47
N ARG A 383 -18.05 42.42 -11.67
CA ARG A 383 -17.56 43.51 -10.80
C ARG A 383 -17.97 43.28 -9.35
N ASN A 384 -17.24 43.88 -8.42
CA ASN A 384 -17.69 43.95 -7.03
C ASN A 384 -19.10 44.55 -6.96
N LYS A 385 -19.95 43.95 -6.11
CA LYS A 385 -21.39 44.22 -5.93
C LYS A 385 -22.31 43.64 -7.01
N ASP A 386 -21.78 43.01 -8.06
CA ASP A 386 -22.64 42.27 -8.99
C ASP A 386 -23.28 41.08 -8.25
N LYS A 387 -24.56 40.81 -8.56
CA LYS A 387 -25.25 39.61 -8.09
C LYS A 387 -24.96 38.48 -9.06
N VAL A 388 -24.56 37.32 -8.54
CA VAL A 388 -24.18 36.16 -9.35
C VAL A 388 -24.78 34.88 -8.79
N ALA A 389 -25.05 33.92 -9.68
CA ALA A 389 -25.27 32.53 -9.36
C ALA A 389 -23.97 31.77 -9.62
N VAL A 390 -23.42 31.13 -8.59
CA VAL A 390 -22.22 30.32 -8.68
C VAL A 390 -22.61 28.86 -8.68
N TYR A 391 -22.22 28.16 -9.74
CA TYR A 391 -22.29 26.72 -9.86
C TYR A 391 -20.88 26.13 -9.74
N GLY A 392 -20.71 25.14 -8.88
CA GLY A 392 -19.40 24.52 -8.65
C GLY A 392 -19.41 23.52 -7.50
N THR A 393 -18.21 23.20 -7.01
CA THR A 393 -17.99 22.19 -5.97
C THR A 393 -17.43 22.77 -4.69
N ILE A 394 -17.83 22.19 -3.56
CA ILE A 394 -17.28 22.55 -2.24
C ILE A 394 -15.94 21.84 -2.05
N ALA A 395 -14.85 22.59 -1.90
CA ALA A 395 -13.52 22.03 -1.66
C ALA A 395 -13.19 21.87 -0.16
N GLY A 396 -13.82 22.67 0.71
CA GLY A 396 -13.58 22.66 2.15
C GLY A 396 -13.93 23.98 2.82
N ILE A 397 -13.26 24.28 3.94
CA ILE A 397 -13.42 25.54 4.70
C ILE A 397 -12.03 26.08 5.07
N GLN A 398 -11.86 27.40 4.99
CA GLN A 398 -10.70 28.12 5.53
C GLN A 398 -10.80 28.33 7.05
N MET A 399 -9.71 28.76 7.68
CA MET A 399 -9.63 28.94 9.15
C MET A 399 -10.63 29.97 9.71
N ASP A 400 -11.20 30.82 8.86
CA ASP A 400 -12.16 31.88 9.21
C ASP A 400 -13.63 31.50 8.92
N ASN A 401 -13.92 30.20 8.81
CA ASN A 401 -15.24 29.65 8.47
C ASN A 401 -15.76 30.00 7.07
N ARG A 402 -14.92 30.51 6.15
CA ARG A 402 -15.31 30.66 4.75
C ARG A 402 -15.32 29.33 4.04
N VAL A 403 -16.45 29.00 3.42
CA VAL A 403 -16.58 27.82 2.55
C VAL A 403 -15.78 28.06 1.29
N VAL A 404 -14.90 27.13 0.92
CA VAL A 404 -14.13 27.22 -0.33
C VAL A 404 -14.90 26.52 -1.44
N ILE A 405 -15.13 27.24 -2.53
CA ILE A 405 -15.85 26.76 -3.70
C ILE A 405 -14.94 26.84 -4.92
N ILE A 406 -14.82 25.73 -5.64
CA ILE A 406 -14.25 25.70 -6.98
C ILE A 406 -15.42 25.88 -7.94
N GLY A 407 -15.51 27.06 -8.55
CA GLY A 407 -16.61 27.42 -9.44
C GLY A 407 -16.36 26.93 -10.87
N ASP A 408 -17.34 26.25 -11.44
CA ASP A 408 -17.32 25.79 -12.83
C ASP A 408 -18.03 26.80 -13.75
N GLN A 409 -19.12 27.40 -13.26
CA GLN A 409 -19.87 28.42 -13.98
C GLN A 409 -20.34 29.53 -13.03
N VAL A 410 -20.20 30.78 -13.47
CA VAL A 410 -20.70 31.95 -12.74
C VAL A 410 -21.56 32.78 -13.67
N VAL A 411 -22.84 32.93 -13.32
CA VAL A 411 -23.83 33.64 -14.15
C VAL A 411 -24.29 34.91 -13.44
N PRO A 412 -24.13 36.10 -14.04
CA PRO A 412 -24.68 37.34 -13.49
C PRO A 412 -26.22 37.28 -13.41
N ILE A 413 -26.77 37.57 -12.23
CA ILE A 413 -28.21 37.67 -12.00
C ILE A 413 -28.61 39.14 -12.22
N GLY A 414 -29.27 39.43 -13.35
CA GLY A 414 -29.87 40.75 -13.61
C GLY A 414 -29.13 41.65 -14.61
N LYS A 415 -28.23 41.14 -15.44
CA LYS A 415 -27.90 41.82 -16.72
C LYS A 415 -29.04 41.51 -17.72
N GLN A 416 -30.10 42.34 -17.71
CA GLN A 416 -30.92 42.56 -18.90
C GLN A 416 -30.26 43.61 -19.77
#